data_AF-V2X4G3-F1
#
_entry.id   AF-V2X4G3-F1
#
_cell.length_a   1.000
_cell.length_b   1.000
_cell.length_c   1.000
_cell.angle_alpha   90.00
_cell.angle_beta   90.00
_cell.angle_gamma   90.00
#
_symmetry.space_group_name_H-M   'P 1'
#
loop_
_entity.id
_entity.type
_entity.pdbx_description
1 polymer ?
#
loop_
_entity_poly.entity_id
_entity_poly.type
_entity_poly.pdbx_seq_one_letter_code
_entity_poly.pdbx_strand_id
1 'polypeptide(L)'
;MVWSIKEAQVEGIPASDKSKFFIVIKYDRATYATSKRDASELSWNLDFPLSSPETDDPDDLVLIQIVRYRKYLVCFKKKELFGSSLERVSDLVKRSEQDGTNTIRLEMNSVSVTQMTLMIKLANTRAVESTLPISSPETAPLASTTPQVSYGFHDQDEA
;
A
#
# COMPACT_ATOMS: atom_id res chain seq x y z
N MET A 1 9.90 10.17 2.50
CA MET A 1 9.62 9.03 1.58
C MET A 1 8.26 8.48 1.98
N VAL A 2 7.40 8.06 1.04
CA VAL A 2 6.04 7.62 1.39
C VAL A 2 5.96 6.09 1.31
N TRP A 3 5.82 5.46 2.47
CA TRP A 3 5.63 4.01 2.58
C TRP A 3 4.15 3.68 2.68
N SER A 4 3.78 2.48 2.24
CA SER A 4 2.40 1.99 2.35
C SER A 4 2.40 0.51 2.70
N ILE A 5 1.41 0.08 3.49
CA ILE A 5 1.12 -1.34 3.69
C ILE A 5 0.25 -1.80 2.51
N LYS A 6 0.77 -2.76 1.73
CA LYS A 6 0.10 -3.29 0.54
C LYS A 6 -0.59 -4.63 0.77
N GLU A 7 -0.01 -5.44 1.64
CA GLU A 7 -0.54 -6.77 1.95
C GLU A 7 -0.43 -7.02 3.45
N ALA A 8 -1.40 -7.75 3.99
CA ALA A 8 -1.40 -8.20 5.37
C ALA A 8 -1.92 -9.64 5.43
N GLN A 9 -1.20 -10.52 6.14
CA GLN A 9 -1.56 -11.92 6.35
C GLN A 9 -1.42 -12.30 7.81
N VAL A 10 -2.39 -13.03 8.35
CA VAL A 10 -2.37 -13.48 9.76
C VAL A 10 -2.16 -14.98 9.84
N GLU A 11 -1.25 -15.40 10.71
CA GLU A 11 -0.96 -16.79 11.06
C GLU A 11 -1.24 -17.04 12.55
N GLY A 12 -1.52 -18.29 12.91
CA GLY A 12 -1.78 -18.71 14.30
C GLY A 12 -3.26 -18.78 14.69
N ILE A 13 -4.18 -18.46 13.77
CA ILE A 13 -5.63 -18.69 13.95
C ILE A 13 -6.00 -20.03 13.30
N PRO A 14 -6.68 -20.96 14.01
CA PRO A 14 -7.11 -22.21 13.42
C PRO A 14 -8.11 -21.99 12.28
N ALA A 15 -7.89 -22.61 11.12
CA ALA A 15 -8.80 -22.52 9.97
C ALA A 15 -10.21 -23.08 10.26
N SER A 16 -10.35 -23.92 11.30
CA SER A 16 -11.63 -24.44 11.78
C SER A 16 -12.48 -23.43 12.56
N ASP A 17 -11.94 -22.24 12.87
CA ASP A 17 -12.66 -21.20 13.57
C ASP A 17 -13.79 -20.61 12.70
N LYS A 18 -15.02 -20.69 13.20
CA LYS A 18 -16.22 -20.23 12.48
C LYS A 18 -16.43 -18.71 12.52
N SER A 19 -15.53 -17.97 13.14
CA SER A 19 -15.61 -16.51 13.25
C SER A 19 -15.07 -15.85 12.01
N LYS A 20 -15.50 -14.60 11.78
CA LYS A 20 -14.86 -13.76 10.78
C LYS A 20 -13.85 -12.85 11.44
N PHE A 21 -12.82 -12.45 10.71
CA PHE A 21 -11.75 -11.59 11.19
C PHE A 21 -11.56 -10.42 10.24
N PHE A 22 -11.10 -9.30 10.75
CA PHE A 22 -10.70 -8.13 9.97
C PHE A 22 -9.61 -7.38 10.72
N ILE A 23 -8.87 -6.55 9.98
CA ILE A 23 -7.78 -5.74 10.52
C ILE A 23 -8.27 -4.32 10.71
N VAL A 24 -7.89 -3.69 11.81
CA VAL A 24 -8.02 -2.26 12.03
C VAL A 24 -6.62 -1.67 12.17
N ILE A 25 -6.29 -0.70 11.34
CA ILE A 25 -5.01 0.02 11.38
C ILE A 25 -5.30 1.45 11.84
N LYS A 26 -4.59 1.90 12.86
CA LYS A 26 -4.66 3.28 13.36
C LYS A 26 -3.28 3.90 13.28
N TYR A 27 -3.19 5.03 12.62
CA TYR A 27 -1.95 5.78 12.46
C TYR A 27 -2.34 7.26 12.42
N ASP A 28 -1.69 8.05 13.27
CA ASP A 28 -2.06 9.45 13.50
C ASP A 28 -3.58 9.60 13.78
N ARG A 29 -4.31 10.42 13.00
CA ARG A 29 -5.76 10.59 13.10
C ARG A 29 -6.56 9.64 12.21
N ALA A 30 -5.89 8.84 11.37
CA ALA A 30 -6.53 7.94 10.43
C ALA A 30 -6.85 6.59 11.08
N THR A 31 -8.05 6.07 10.82
CA THR A 31 -8.44 4.70 11.14
C THR A 31 -8.91 4.01 9.87
N TYR A 32 -8.27 2.90 9.54
CA TYR A 32 -8.63 2.06 8.41
C TYR A 32 -9.09 0.69 8.90
N ALA A 33 -10.08 0.11 8.23
CA ALA A 33 -10.58 -1.23 8.54
C ALA A 33 -10.74 -2.05 7.25
N THR A 34 -10.22 -3.28 7.26
CA THR A 34 -10.35 -4.18 6.12
C THR A 34 -11.72 -4.85 6.05
N SER A 35 -12.01 -5.52 4.93
CA SER A 35 -13.15 -6.41 4.81
C SER A 35 -13.03 -7.63 5.74
N LYS A 36 -14.17 -8.19 6.14
CA LYS A 36 -14.20 -9.40 6.98
C LYS A 36 -13.85 -10.63 6.14
N ARG A 37 -12.99 -11.49 6.66
CA ARG A 37 -12.59 -12.78 6.07
C ARG A 37 -12.89 -13.93 7.02
N ASP A 38 -13.04 -15.12 6.47
CA ASP A 38 -13.13 -16.35 7.26
C ASP A 38 -11.73 -16.78 7.74
N ALA A 39 -11.66 -17.60 8.79
CA ALA A 39 -10.38 -18.01 9.39
C ALA A 39 -9.45 -18.78 8.44
N SER A 40 -10.01 -19.38 7.39
CA SER A 40 -9.26 -20.05 6.32
C SER A 40 -8.61 -19.11 5.30
N GLU A 41 -8.97 -17.82 5.30
CA GLU A 41 -8.57 -16.84 4.27
C GLU A 41 -8.09 -15.52 4.89
N LEU A 42 -7.14 -15.58 5.82
CA LEU A 42 -6.65 -14.42 6.56
C LEU A 42 -5.54 -13.67 5.81
N SER A 43 -5.82 -13.29 4.56
CA SER A 43 -4.96 -12.44 3.74
C SER A 43 -5.76 -11.31 3.10
N TRP A 44 -5.17 -10.12 3.07
CA TRP A 44 -5.76 -8.90 2.54
C TRP A 44 -4.76 -8.15 1.67
N ASN A 45 -5.20 -7.76 0.48
CA ASN A 45 -4.59 -6.65 -0.25
C ASN A 45 -5.21 -5.35 0.27
N LEU A 46 -4.37 -4.37 0.58
CA LEU A 46 -4.78 -3.04 1.03
C LEU A 46 -3.86 -1.97 0.44
N ASP A 47 -4.20 -0.71 0.66
CA ASP A 47 -3.34 0.41 0.31
C ASP A 47 -3.42 1.44 1.43
N PHE A 48 -2.66 1.21 2.50
CA PHE A 48 -2.66 2.08 3.67
C PHE A 48 -1.37 2.90 3.74
N PRO A 49 -1.41 4.23 3.52
CA PRO A 49 -0.23 5.07 3.57
C PRO A 49 0.28 5.22 5.02
N LEU A 50 1.58 5.06 5.19
CA LEU A 50 2.36 5.34 6.41
C LEU A 50 3.11 6.66 6.24
N SER A 51 2.35 7.71 5.96
CA SER A 51 2.85 9.09 5.85
C SER A 51 1.80 10.02 6.41
N SER A 52 2.12 10.80 7.44
CA SER A 52 1.24 11.87 7.87
C SER A 52 1.50 13.12 7.02
N PRO A 53 0.47 13.79 6.49
CA PRO A 53 0.62 15.08 5.82
C PRO A 53 0.98 16.21 6.79
N GLU A 54 0.81 16.01 8.10
CA GLU A 54 1.03 17.03 9.14
C GLU A 54 2.39 16.87 9.85
N THR A 55 2.92 15.64 9.95
CA THR A 55 4.16 15.34 10.67
C THR A 55 4.99 14.26 9.96
N ASP A 56 6.23 14.58 9.59
CA ASP A 56 7.26 13.61 9.19
C ASP A 56 8.02 13.10 10.45
N ASP A 57 7.30 12.78 11.52
CA ASP A 57 7.93 12.35 12.78
C ASP A 57 8.32 10.86 12.69
N PRO A 58 9.62 10.53 12.70
CA PRO A 58 10.08 9.14 12.65
C PRO A 58 9.68 8.32 13.88
N ASP A 59 9.24 8.95 14.98
CA ASP A 59 8.75 8.27 16.18
C ASP A 59 7.24 8.00 16.17
N ASP A 60 6.55 8.28 15.05
CA ASP A 60 5.12 7.97 14.92
C ASP A 60 4.84 6.48 15.12
N LEU A 61 3.73 6.21 15.81
CA LEU A 61 3.28 4.88 16.14
C LEU A 61 2.11 4.46 15.25
N VAL A 62 2.18 3.24 14.72
CA VAL A 62 1.07 2.56 14.07
C VAL A 62 0.57 1.42 14.95
N LEU A 63 -0.73 1.46 15.26
CA LEU A 63 -1.42 0.40 15.97
C LEU A 63 -2.18 -0.48 14.97
N ILE A 64 -1.83 -1.75 14.90
CA ILE A 64 -2.51 -2.74 14.07
C ILE A 64 -3.26 -3.71 14.97
N GLN A 65 -4.55 -3.88 14.75
CA GLN A 65 -5.43 -4.74 15.55
C GLN A 65 -6.11 -5.78 14.67
N ILE A 66 -6.10 -7.04 15.11
CA ILE A 66 -6.92 -8.11 14.57
C ILE A 66 -8.20 -8.16 15.41
N VAL A 67 -9.34 -8.01 14.74
CA VAL A 67 -10.65 -8.01 15.41
C VAL A 67 -11.43 -9.24 14.98
N ARG A 68 -11.87 -10.00 15.97
CA ARG A 68 -12.77 -11.15 15.78
C ARG A 68 -14.22 -10.66 15.77
N TYR A 69 -14.95 -11.10 14.76
CA TYR A 69 -16.37 -10.83 14.57
C TYR A 69 -17.15 -12.14 14.66
N ARG A 70 -18.03 -12.22 15.65
CA ARG A 70 -18.94 -13.34 15.85
C ARG A 70 -20.38 -12.87 15.70
N LYS A 71 -21.15 -13.57 14.87
CA LYS A 71 -22.60 -13.43 14.79
C LYS A 71 -23.22 -14.45 15.75
N TYR A 72 -23.90 -13.96 16.78
CA TYR A 72 -24.74 -14.76 17.67
C TYR A 72 -26.17 -14.81 17.13
N LEU A 73 -27.12 -15.33 17.92
CA LEU A 73 -28.57 -15.32 17.62
C LEU A 73 -29.00 -14.00 16.96
N VAL A 74 -29.79 -14.15 15.88
CA VAL A 74 -30.34 -13.21 14.87
C VAL A 74 -29.88 -11.73 14.89
N CYS A 75 -29.81 -11.06 16.04
CA CYS A 75 -29.45 -9.64 16.16
C CYS A 75 -28.15 -9.34 16.94
N PHE A 76 -27.55 -10.31 17.64
CA PHE A 76 -26.36 -10.05 18.46
C PHE A 76 -25.06 -10.23 17.65
N LYS A 77 -24.35 -9.12 17.44
CA LYS A 77 -23.03 -9.10 16.78
C LYS A 77 -22.02 -8.69 17.83
N LYS A 78 -20.98 -9.51 18.04
CA LYS A 78 -19.88 -9.18 18.94
C LYS A 78 -18.62 -8.91 18.13
N LYS A 79 -17.95 -7.81 18.46
CA LYS A 79 -16.59 -7.49 18.00
C LYS A 79 -15.68 -7.60 19.21
N GLU A 80 -14.61 -8.38 19.08
CA GLU A 80 -13.65 -8.62 20.15
C GLU A 80 -12.25 -8.34 19.61
N LEU A 81 -11.45 -7.58 20.34
CA LEU A 81 -10.02 -7.48 20.05
C LEU A 81 -9.41 -8.87 20.23
N PHE A 82 -8.75 -9.37 19.19
CA PHE A 82 -8.20 -10.72 19.16
C PHE A 82 -6.67 -10.72 19.26
N GLY A 83 -6.03 -9.74 18.62
CA GLY A 83 -4.62 -9.46 18.81
C GLY A 83 -4.26 -8.05 18.37
N SER A 84 -3.13 -7.53 18.83
CA SER A 84 -2.63 -6.23 18.40
C SER A 84 -1.11 -6.15 18.42
N SER A 85 -0.54 -5.32 17.55
CA SER A 85 0.82 -4.82 17.68
C SER A 85 0.86 -3.30 17.56
N LEU A 86 1.78 -2.67 18.31
CA LEU A 86 2.07 -1.25 18.28
C LEU A 86 3.53 -1.09 17.85
N GLU A 87 3.76 -0.52 16.68
CA GLU A 87 5.08 -0.42 16.07
C GLU A 87 5.42 1.02 15.75
N ARG A 88 6.71 1.37 15.83
CA ARG A 88 7.21 2.63 15.25
C ARG A 88 7.33 2.49 13.74
N VAL A 89 6.87 3.49 13.00
CA VAL A 89 6.96 3.47 11.53
C VAL A 89 8.42 3.38 11.07
N SER A 90 9.33 4.10 11.73
CA SER A 90 10.77 4.04 11.41
C SER A 90 11.37 2.63 11.57
N ASP A 91 10.94 1.88 12.59
CA ASP A 91 11.41 0.50 12.79
C ASP A 91 10.87 -0.45 11.73
N LEU A 92 9.61 -0.27 11.31
CA LEU A 92 9.02 -1.04 10.21
C LEU A 92 9.79 -0.79 8.90
N VAL A 93 10.04 0.47 8.57
CA VAL A 93 10.79 0.85 7.36
C VAL A 93 12.20 0.26 7.39
N LYS A 94 12.94 0.42 8.50
CA LYS A 94 14.29 -0.14 8.63
C LYS A 94 14.31 -1.67 8.45
N ARG A 95 13.36 -2.39 9.06
CA ARG A 95 13.27 -3.86 8.90
C ARG A 95 12.97 -4.25 7.45
N SER A 96 12.08 -3.51 6.78
CA SER A 96 11.76 -3.73 5.36
C SER A 96 12.98 -3.56 4.45
N GLU A 97 13.76 -2.50 4.66
CA GLU A 97 14.94 -2.18 3.88
C GLU A 97 16.09 -3.19 4.11
N GLN A 98 16.21 -3.73 5.33
CA GLN A 98 17.24 -4.71 5.68
C GLN A 98 16.96 -6.11 5.12
N ASP A 99 15.70 -6.55 5.12
CA ASP A 99 15.33 -7.92 4.73
C ASP A 99 15.25 -8.10 3.20
N GLY A 100 15.12 -7.02 2.42
CA GLY A 100 15.07 -7.05 0.95
C GLY A 100 13.80 -7.68 0.35
N THR A 101 12.99 -8.38 1.16
CA THR A 101 11.69 -8.95 0.77
C THR A 101 10.52 -7.97 0.92
N ASN A 102 10.77 -6.84 1.60
CA ASN A 102 9.79 -5.88 2.08
C ASN A 102 8.65 -6.50 2.91
N THR A 103 8.84 -7.70 3.44
CA THR A 103 7.86 -8.40 4.27
C THR A 103 8.35 -8.43 5.72
N ILE A 104 7.51 -7.98 6.63
CA ILE A 104 7.84 -7.88 8.05
C ILE A 104 6.93 -8.82 8.82
N ARG A 105 7.53 -9.64 9.70
CA ARG A 105 6.81 -10.49 10.65
C ARG A 105 6.66 -9.74 11.98
N LEU A 106 5.44 -9.56 12.43
CA LEU A 106 5.07 -8.91 13.68
C LEU A 106 4.43 -9.93 14.61
N GLU A 107 4.98 -10.07 15.81
CA GLU A 107 4.36 -10.87 16.86
C GLU A 107 3.20 -10.07 17.46
N MET A 108 2.01 -10.65 17.45
CA MET A 108 0.81 -9.99 17.94
C MET A 108 0.58 -10.35 19.40
N ASN A 109 0.38 -9.34 20.24
CA ASN A 109 -0.14 -9.54 21.59
C ASN A 109 -1.59 -10.03 21.49
N SER A 110 -1.78 -11.33 21.71
CA SER A 110 -3.04 -12.05 21.48
C SER A 110 -3.69 -12.43 22.81
N VAL A 111 -5.02 -12.33 22.85
CA VAL A 111 -5.81 -12.64 24.06
C VAL A 111 -6.33 -14.08 24.10
N SER A 112 -6.16 -14.86 23.02
CA SER A 112 -6.85 -16.16 22.87
C SER A 112 -6.02 -17.26 22.22
N VAL A 113 -4.88 -16.93 21.63
CA VAL A 113 -3.93 -17.91 21.08
C VAL A 113 -2.53 -17.61 21.60
N THR A 114 -1.76 -18.68 21.84
CA THR A 114 -0.42 -18.62 22.43
C THR A 114 0.59 -17.92 21.52
N GLN A 115 0.43 -18.04 20.20
CA GLN A 115 1.29 -17.38 19.22
C GLN A 115 0.44 -16.94 18.04
N MET A 116 0.52 -15.66 17.70
CA MET A 116 -0.10 -15.06 16.53
C MET A 116 0.92 -14.19 15.82
N THR A 117 1.06 -14.38 14.51
CA THR A 117 1.96 -13.58 13.69
C THR A 117 1.16 -12.82 12.65
N LEU A 118 1.43 -11.53 12.51
CA LEU A 118 0.98 -10.72 11.40
C LEU A 118 2.17 -10.50 10.47
N MET A 119 2.05 -10.95 9.23
CA MET A 119 2.97 -10.59 8.16
C MET A 119 2.41 -9.39 7.41
N ILE A 120 3.19 -8.32 7.28
CA ILE A 120 2.84 -7.17 6.46
C ILE A 120 3.87 -6.96 5.35
N LYS A 121 3.40 -6.57 4.17
CA LYS A 121 4.28 -6.18 3.06
C LYS A 121 4.23 -4.68 2.87
N LEU A 122 5.39 -4.05 2.95
CA LEU A 122 5.55 -2.62 2.71
C LEU A 122 5.95 -2.35 1.26
N ALA A 123 5.52 -1.21 0.74
CA ALA A 123 5.97 -0.70 -0.54
C ALA A 123 6.27 0.79 -0.45
N ASN A 124 7.41 1.19 -1.00
CA ASN A 124 7.75 2.59 -1.19
C ASN A 124 7.00 3.12 -2.42
N THR A 125 6.01 3.98 -2.17
CA THR A 125 5.11 4.48 -3.23
C THR A 125 5.79 5.43 -4.21
N ARG A 126 6.89 6.10 -3.83
CA ARG A 126 7.67 6.94 -4.78
C ARG A 126 8.50 6.13 -5.78
N ALA A 127 8.81 4.87 -5.49
CA ALA A 127 9.59 4.02 -6.38
C ALA A 127 8.77 3.45 -7.56
N VAL A 128 7.45 3.55 -7.51
CA VAL A 128 6.54 2.91 -8.49
C VAL A 128 6.21 3.82 -9.69
N GLU A 129 6.57 5.11 -9.66
CA GLU A 129 6.31 6.02 -10.79
C GLU A 129 7.40 6.04 -11.90
N SER A 130 8.50 5.29 -11.75
CA SER A 130 9.64 5.34 -12.69
C SER A 130 9.89 4.02 -13.42
N THR A 131 8.86 3.42 -14.01
CA THR A 131 9.02 2.39 -15.06
C THR A 131 8.00 2.59 -16.19
N LEU A 132 7.84 3.83 -16.65
CA LEU A 132 7.44 4.01 -18.05
C LEU A 132 8.64 3.57 -18.92
N PRO A 133 8.44 2.67 -19.91
CA PRO A 133 9.52 2.36 -20.83
C PRO A 133 9.89 3.66 -21.55
N ILE A 134 11.13 4.09 -21.38
CA ILE A 134 11.72 5.14 -22.20
C ILE A 134 11.65 4.58 -23.63
N SER A 135 10.73 5.10 -24.43
CA SER A 135 10.74 4.86 -25.87
C SER A 135 12.12 5.27 -26.37
N SER A 136 12.89 4.30 -26.87
CA SER A 136 14.16 4.54 -27.52
C SER A 136 14.02 5.68 -28.53
N PRO A 137 14.96 6.63 -28.60
CA PRO A 137 15.00 7.54 -29.74
C PRO A 137 15.42 6.71 -30.96
N GLU A 138 14.44 6.21 -31.71
CA GLU A 138 14.70 5.65 -33.02
C GLU A 138 15.20 6.80 -33.91
N THR A 139 16.49 6.70 -34.24
CA THR A 139 17.19 7.61 -35.13
C THR A 139 16.67 7.36 -36.54
N ALA A 140 15.79 8.23 -37.03
CA ALA A 140 15.46 8.31 -38.44
C ALA A 140 16.19 9.53 -39.05
N PRO A 141 17.08 9.36 -40.04
CA PRO A 141 17.57 10.50 -40.81
C PRO A 141 16.44 10.97 -41.72
N LEU A 142 15.79 12.09 -41.34
CA LEU A 142 14.89 12.83 -42.22
C LEU A 142 15.71 13.34 -43.41
N ALA A 143 15.42 12.77 -44.57
CA ALA A 143 15.93 13.19 -45.86
C ALA A 143 15.74 14.71 -46.00
N SER A 144 16.85 15.39 -46.30
CA SER A 144 16.88 16.76 -46.79
C SER A 144 15.95 16.88 -47.99
N THR A 145 14.84 17.60 -47.85
CA THR A 145 14.09 18.12 -49.00
C THR A 145 13.76 19.57 -48.70
N THR A 146 14.55 20.43 -49.33
CA THR A 146 14.46 21.88 -49.38
C THR A 146 13.05 22.33 -49.78
N PRO A 147 12.44 23.33 -49.11
CA PRO A 147 11.27 23.99 -49.66
C PRO A 147 11.72 24.95 -50.78
N GLN A 148 11.39 24.64 -52.03
CA GLN A 148 11.38 25.66 -53.09
C GLN A 148 10.13 26.52 -52.91
N VAL A 149 10.29 27.72 -52.36
CA VAL A 149 9.27 28.78 -52.42
C VAL A 149 9.53 29.55 -53.71
N SER A 150 8.68 29.32 -54.72
CA SER A 150 8.63 30.15 -55.93
C SER A 150 7.82 31.42 -55.62
N TYR A 151 8.49 32.57 -55.57
CA TYR A 151 7.85 33.87 -55.49
C TYR A 151 7.30 34.24 -56.88
N GLY A 152 5.98 34.22 -57.02
CA GLY A 152 5.28 34.74 -58.19
C GLY A 152 4.16 35.66 -57.75
N PHE A 153 4.46 36.95 -57.62
CA PHE A 153 3.45 38.01 -57.68
C PHE A 153 4.01 39.16 -58.51
N HIS A 154 3.32 39.44 -59.62
CA HIS A 154 3.43 40.65 -60.41
C HIS A 154 2.90 41.81 -59.56
N ASP A 155 3.71 42.83 -59.35
CA ASP A 155 3.20 44.18 -59.12
C ASP A 155 3.41 44.96 -60.40
N GLN A 156 2.29 45.32 -61.01
CA GLN A 156 2.18 46.13 -62.21
C GLN A 156 1.94 47.58 -61.77
N ASP A 157 2.71 48.47 -62.40
CA ASP A 157 2.45 49.88 -62.66
C ASP A 157 2.69 50.92 -61.54
N GLU A 158 3.84 51.59 -61.71
CA GLU A 158 4.10 52.99 -61.33
C GLU A 158 4.03 53.83 -62.62
N ALA A 159 3.03 54.72 -62.73
CA ALA A 159 2.99 56.04 -63.43
C ALA A 159 1.56 56.43 -63.85
#